data_AF-A0A496QX99-F1
#
_entry.id   AF-A0A496QX99-F1
#
_cell.length_a   1.000
_cell.length_b   1.000
_cell.length_c   1.000
_cell.angle_alpha   90.00
_cell.angle_beta   90.00
_cell.angle_gamma   90.00
#
_symmetry.space_group_name_H-M   'P 1'
#
loop_
_entity.id
_entity.type
_entity.pdbx_description
1 polymer ?
#
loop_
_entity_poly.entity_id
_entity_poly.type
_entity_poly.pdbx_seq_one_letter_code
_entity_poly.pdbx_strand_id
1 'polypeptide(L)'
;MKVLIAYASEQGAIIDAIVDTCRRIKLGVDLYEVSHGETALESGLYERLSSSSSVLLVISQERFSEGWVVFSVGYMLGRGDRGLLYIPFMEREIPEYFKKLSIASSQKELEYYYREEKRIWNQRIAVERAKTKLAAKGISFTEPAFIKCVERGEKTAVRCFLAAGFSPNVRNEKGVPLLSLAVRNRKKELIPMLLSAGADLNIISPDNGNSPLMDAAAIGERDIVERFIESGANLNVQSKNGQTALILAVGKGSYDIAEKLIRSGADISIKDNLGMSAIQYARLFKRNDIIKVIEHCVN
;
A
#
# COMPACT_ATOMS: atom_id res chain seq x y z
N MET A 1 -12.31 12.89 -34.56
CA MET A 1 -11.46 13.31 -33.42
C MET A 1 -10.06 13.60 -33.94
N LYS A 2 -9.42 14.68 -33.49
CA LYS A 2 -8.07 15.09 -33.87
C LYS A 2 -7.14 14.98 -32.66
N VAL A 3 -5.93 14.45 -32.86
CA VAL A 3 -4.92 14.27 -31.82
C VAL A 3 -3.81 15.29 -32.07
N LEU A 4 -3.56 16.18 -31.12
CA LEU A 4 -2.37 17.01 -31.12
C LEU A 4 -1.31 16.29 -30.28
N ILE A 5 -0.07 16.20 -30.75
CA ILE A 5 1.02 15.54 -30.02
C ILE A 5 2.13 16.57 -29.78
N ALA A 6 2.42 16.84 -28.52
CA ALA A 6 3.57 17.61 -28.07
C ALA A 6 4.72 16.66 -27.70
N TYR A 7 5.90 16.88 -28.26
CA TYR A 7 7.07 16.01 -28.06
C TYR A 7 8.39 16.78 -28.07
N ALA A 8 9.44 16.21 -27.46
CA ALA A 8 10.81 16.69 -27.56
C ALA A 8 11.57 15.97 -28.69
N SER A 9 12.50 16.67 -29.36
CA SER A 9 13.24 16.22 -30.55
C SER A 9 13.83 14.80 -30.47
N GLU A 10 14.30 14.39 -29.29
CA GLU A 10 14.87 13.07 -28.99
C GLU A 10 13.85 11.91 -28.96
N GLN A 11 12.56 12.20 -29.06
CA GLN A 11 11.45 11.23 -29.00
C GLN A 11 10.98 10.75 -30.38
N GLY A 12 11.75 10.97 -31.45
CA GLY A 12 11.41 10.62 -32.85
C GLY A 12 10.76 9.24 -33.03
N ALA A 13 11.39 8.20 -32.49
CA ALA A 13 10.94 6.81 -32.68
C ALA A 13 9.57 6.49 -32.07
N ILE A 14 9.24 7.06 -30.90
CA ILE A 14 7.92 6.84 -30.31
C ILE A 14 6.85 7.60 -31.10
N ILE A 15 7.15 8.83 -31.56
CA ILE A 15 6.20 9.64 -32.33
C ILE A 15 5.76 8.91 -33.59
N ASP A 16 6.69 8.32 -34.32
CA ASP A 16 6.38 7.54 -35.52
C ASP A 16 5.39 6.40 -35.19
N ALA A 17 5.59 5.69 -34.08
CA ALA A 17 4.70 4.63 -33.62
C ALA A 17 3.31 5.14 -33.22
N ILE A 18 3.22 6.30 -32.54
CA ILE A 18 1.94 6.94 -32.20
C ILE A 18 1.20 7.35 -33.48
N VAL A 19 1.89 8.01 -34.40
CA VAL A 19 1.33 8.50 -35.67
C VAL A 19 0.80 7.34 -36.50
N ASP A 20 1.57 6.27 -36.65
CA ASP A 20 1.14 5.07 -37.37
C ASP A 20 -0.06 4.40 -36.73
N THR A 21 -0.09 4.35 -35.39
CA THR A 21 -1.25 3.82 -34.66
C THR A 21 -2.49 4.67 -34.93
N CYS A 22 -2.38 6.00 -34.81
CA CYS A 22 -3.48 6.93 -35.05
C CYS A 22 -4.01 6.82 -36.48
N ARG A 23 -3.13 6.67 -37.49
CA ARG A 23 -3.51 6.44 -38.88
C ARG A 23 -4.33 5.15 -39.05
N ARG A 24 -3.92 4.05 -38.41
CA ARG A 24 -4.65 2.76 -38.47
C ARG A 24 -6.07 2.84 -37.93
N ILE A 25 -6.30 3.66 -36.89
CA ILE A 25 -7.62 3.89 -36.30
C ILE A 25 -8.35 5.13 -36.87
N LYS A 26 -7.85 5.70 -37.98
CA LYS A 26 -8.44 6.84 -38.72
C LYS A 26 -8.60 8.11 -37.89
N LEU A 27 -7.64 8.39 -37.01
CA LEU A 27 -7.54 9.67 -36.29
C LEU A 27 -6.65 10.66 -37.06
N GLY A 28 -7.05 11.92 -37.12
CA GLY A 28 -6.19 12.99 -37.61
C GLY A 28 -5.14 13.35 -36.57
N VAL A 29 -3.89 13.59 -36.99
CA VAL A 29 -2.75 13.88 -36.10
C VAL A 29 -2.09 15.19 -36.51
N ASP A 30 -1.85 16.07 -35.53
CA ASP A 30 -0.97 17.22 -35.65
C ASP A 30 0.23 17.05 -34.70
N LEU A 31 1.42 17.36 -35.17
CA LEU A 31 2.67 17.23 -34.43
C LEU A 31 3.20 18.61 -34.03
N TYR A 32 3.65 18.73 -32.78
CA TYR A 32 4.24 19.94 -32.22
C TYR A 32 5.50 19.59 -31.45
N GLU A 33 6.63 20.06 -31.96
CA GLU A 33 7.90 19.98 -31.25
C GLU A 33 7.95 21.06 -30.16
N VAL A 34 8.27 20.67 -28.92
CA VAL A 34 8.40 21.55 -27.76
C VAL A 34 9.80 21.45 -27.18
N SER A 35 10.25 22.52 -26.52
CA SER A 35 11.57 22.53 -25.90
C SER A 35 11.62 21.60 -24.68
N HIS A 36 12.80 21.04 -24.39
CA HIS A 36 12.94 20.02 -23.35
C HIS A 36 12.61 20.60 -21.96
N GLY A 37 11.56 20.08 -21.32
CA GLY A 37 11.06 20.55 -20.02
C GLY A 37 9.89 21.53 -20.09
N GLU A 38 9.49 21.96 -21.28
CA GLU A 38 8.34 22.84 -21.48
C GLU A 38 7.03 22.05 -21.38
N THR A 39 6.14 22.48 -20.48
CA THR A 39 4.83 21.83 -20.34
C THR A 39 3.88 22.25 -21.46
N ALA A 40 2.90 21.40 -21.79
CA ALA A 40 1.82 21.73 -22.73
C ALA A 40 1.03 23.00 -22.35
N LEU A 41 1.03 23.37 -21.06
CA LEU A 41 0.47 24.63 -20.57
C LEU A 41 1.33 25.83 -20.93
N GLU A 42 2.66 25.72 -20.76
CA GLU A 42 3.61 26.80 -21.04
C GLU A 42 3.73 27.12 -22.54
N SER A 43 3.59 26.10 -23.39
CA SER A 43 3.67 26.24 -24.85
C SER A 43 2.42 26.83 -25.51
N GLY A 44 1.35 27.15 -24.77
CA GLY A 44 0.09 27.66 -25.31
C GLY A 44 -0.65 26.68 -26.23
N LEU A 45 -0.18 25.43 -26.35
CA LEU A 45 -0.79 24.38 -27.18
C LEU A 45 -2.20 24.03 -26.70
N TYR A 46 -2.46 24.21 -25.40
CA TYR A 46 -3.78 24.04 -24.81
C TYR A 46 -4.84 24.98 -25.41
N GLU A 47 -4.47 26.22 -25.74
CA GLU A 47 -5.39 27.21 -26.33
C GLU A 47 -5.78 26.88 -27.77
N ARG A 48 -5.00 26.01 -28.42
CA ARG A 48 -5.23 25.55 -29.80
C ARG A 48 -6.21 24.39 -29.91
N LEU A 49 -6.67 23.83 -28.78
CA LEU A 49 -7.83 22.97 -28.71
C LEU A 49 -9.05 23.81 -29.14
N SER A 50 -9.35 23.83 -30.44
CA SER A 50 -10.35 24.71 -31.06
C SER A 50 -11.63 23.97 -31.49
N SER A 51 -11.65 22.64 -31.42
CA SER A 51 -12.79 21.81 -31.84
C SER A 51 -13.32 20.92 -30.71
N SER A 52 -14.62 20.66 -30.69
CA SER A 52 -15.33 19.78 -29.74
C SER A 52 -14.94 18.29 -29.83
N SER A 53 -13.80 17.96 -30.45
CA SER A 53 -13.33 16.60 -30.69
C SER A 53 -11.80 16.54 -30.84
N SER A 54 -11.07 17.26 -29.98
CA SER A 54 -9.60 17.27 -29.96
C SER A 54 -9.03 16.75 -28.63
N VAL A 55 -7.94 15.99 -28.70
CA VAL A 55 -7.16 15.49 -27.55
C VAL A 55 -5.70 15.89 -27.73
N LEU A 56 -5.07 16.39 -26.67
CA LEU A 56 -3.63 16.68 -26.66
C LEU A 56 -2.89 15.54 -25.93
N LEU A 57 -1.84 15.01 -26.55
CA LEU A 57 -0.90 14.06 -25.99
C LEU A 57 0.45 14.75 -25.75
N VAL A 58 1.08 14.45 -24.64
CA VAL A 58 2.40 14.92 -24.21
C VAL A 58 3.22 13.69 -23.86
N ILE A 59 4.34 13.49 -24.54
CA ILE A 59 5.19 12.32 -24.32
C ILE A 59 6.13 12.57 -23.12
N SER A 60 6.17 11.63 -22.17
CA SER A 60 7.01 11.72 -20.96
C SER A 60 8.50 11.65 -21.29
N GLN A 61 9.32 12.20 -20.39
CA GLN A 61 10.78 11.99 -20.38
C GLN A 61 11.19 10.65 -19.75
N GLU A 62 10.31 9.99 -18.98
CA GLU A 62 10.62 8.70 -18.34
C GLU A 62 10.32 7.52 -19.27
N ARG A 63 11.33 6.66 -19.49
CA ARG A 63 11.20 5.36 -20.18
C ARG A 63 11.28 4.21 -19.19
N PHE A 64 10.26 3.35 -19.18
CA PHE A 64 10.22 2.13 -18.37
C PHE A 64 10.70 0.92 -19.17
N SER A 65 10.89 -0.20 -18.47
CA SER A 65 11.24 -1.50 -19.05
C SER A 65 10.30 -1.93 -20.19
N GLU A 66 9.04 -1.53 -20.10
CA GLU A 66 7.98 -1.87 -21.06
C GLU A 66 7.76 -0.82 -22.17
N GLY A 67 8.54 0.26 -22.20
CA GLY A 67 8.43 1.34 -23.20
C GLY A 67 8.31 2.74 -22.60
N TRP A 68 7.97 3.71 -23.44
CA TRP A 68 7.76 5.10 -23.04
C TRP A 68 6.39 5.31 -22.38
N VAL A 69 6.34 6.26 -21.45
CA VAL A 69 5.09 6.81 -20.93
C VAL A 69 4.60 7.94 -21.82
N VAL A 70 3.32 7.90 -22.18
CA VAL A 70 2.63 8.98 -22.87
C VAL A 70 1.58 9.53 -21.90
N PHE A 71 1.60 10.84 -21.65
CA PHE A 71 0.55 11.54 -20.93
C PHE A 71 -0.47 12.08 -21.94
N SER A 72 -1.74 11.80 -21.78
CA SER A 72 -2.77 12.66 -22.37
C SER A 72 -2.97 13.87 -21.48
N VAL A 73 -2.99 15.07 -22.06
CA VAL A 73 -3.24 16.34 -21.37
C VAL A 73 -4.45 17.00 -22.02
N GLY A 74 -5.63 16.68 -21.50
CA GLY A 74 -6.88 17.40 -21.81
C GLY A 74 -7.67 16.94 -23.03
N TYR A 75 -8.98 17.13 -22.93
CA TYR A 75 -9.99 16.90 -23.97
C TYR A 75 -11.07 17.98 -23.91
N MET A 76 -11.72 18.28 -25.05
CA MET A 76 -12.91 19.13 -25.11
C MET A 76 -14.11 18.33 -25.62
N LEU A 77 -15.16 18.21 -24.82
CA LEU A 77 -16.46 17.63 -25.20
C LEU A 77 -17.53 18.73 -25.29
N GLY A 78 -17.48 19.56 -26.33
CA GLY A 78 -18.55 20.52 -26.63
C GLY A 78 -18.74 21.65 -25.60
N ARG A 79 -19.34 22.76 -26.05
CA ARG A 79 -19.73 23.95 -25.26
C ARG A 79 -18.68 24.61 -24.34
N GLY A 80 -17.38 24.39 -24.58
CA GLY A 80 -16.32 25.23 -24.03
C GLY A 80 -15.84 24.88 -22.63
N ASP A 81 -16.36 23.81 -22.01
CA ASP A 81 -15.80 23.28 -20.76
C ASP A 81 -14.49 22.54 -21.07
N ARG A 82 -13.38 23.09 -20.55
CA ARG A 82 -12.04 22.55 -20.74
C ARG A 82 -11.62 21.78 -19.48
N GLY A 83 -11.37 20.48 -19.62
CA GLY A 83 -10.86 19.63 -18.54
C GLY A 83 -9.37 19.33 -18.74
N LEU A 84 -8.53 19.64 -17.75
CA LEU A 84 -7.15 19.19 -17.68
C LEU A 84 -7.11 17.84 -16.95
N LEU A 85 -7.03 16.76 -17.72
CA LEU A 85 -6.85 15.42 -17.18
C LEU A 85 -5.55 14.85 -17.73
N TYR A 86 -4.68 14.43 -16.78
CA TYR A 86 -3.40 13.80 -17.03
C TYR A 86 -3.60 12.29 -16.95
N ILE A 87 -3.69 11.62 -18.12
CA ILE A 87 -3.78 10.16 -18.18
C ILE A 87 -2.50 9.61 -18.76
N PRO A 88 -1.66 9.00 -17.93
CA PRO A 88 -0.52 8.29 -18.43
C PRO A 88 -0.90 6.88 -18.89
N PHE A 89 -0.36 6.49 -20.05
CA PHE A 89 -0.47 5.15 -20.62
C PHE A 89 0.83 4.81 -21.35
N MET A 90 1.03 3.53 -21.67
CA MET A 90 2.19 3.10 -22.45
C MET A 90 1.92 3.24 -23.94
N GLU A 91 2.99 3.40 -24.72
CA GLU A 91 2.93 3.44 -26.20
C GLU A 91 2.03 2.34 -26.81
N ARG A 92 2.14 1.09 -26.35
CA ARG A 92 1.33 -0.02 -26.86
C ARG A 92 -0.19 0.08 -26.56
N GLU A 93 -0.58 0.93 -25.62
CA GLU A 93 -1.96 1.10 -25.15
C GLU A 93 -2.71 2.22 -25.90
N ILE A 94 -2.00 2.96 -26.77
CA ILE A 94 -2.55 4.03 -27.61
C ILE A 94 -3.84 3.63 -28.36
N PRO A 95 -3.91 2.47 -29.06
CA PRO A 95 -5.11 2.13 -29.83
C PRO A 95 -6.34 1.97 -28.92
N GLU A 96 -6.17 1.29 -27.79
CA GLU A 96 -7.26 1.01 -26.86
C GLU A 96 -7.69 2.28 -26.13
N TYR A 97 -6.75 3.14 -25.73
CA TYR A 97 -7.03 4.46 -25.17
C TYR A 97 -7.95 5.28 -26.09
N PHE A 98 -7.59 5.35 -27.37
CA PHE A 98 -8.37 6.12 -28.34
C PHE A 98 -9.71 5.49 -28.73
N LYS A 99 -9.79 4.16 -28.75
CA LYS A 99 -11.06 3.45 -28.94
C LYS A 99 -12.04 3.74 -27.80
N LYS A 100 -11.56 3.84 -26.57
CA LYS A 100 -12.38 4.18 -25.40
C LYS A 100 -12.80 5.66 -25.40
N LEU A 101 -11.91 6.56 -25.81
CA LEU A 101 -12.25 7.97 -26.01
C LEU A 101 -13.34 8.18 -27.07
N SER A 102 -13.34 7.39 -28.15
CA SER A 102 -14.28 7.58 -29.26
C SER A 102 -15.71 7.12 -28.97
N ILE A 103 -15.89 6.24 -27.97
CA ILE A 103 -17.20 5.72 -27.56
C ILE A 103 -17.82 6.49 -26.38
N ALA A 104 -17.03 7.33 -25.69
CA ALA A 104 -17.52 8.05 -24.53
C ALA A 104 -18.60 9.07 -24.93
N SER A 105 -19.76 8.95 -24.29
CA SER A 105 -20.98 9.70 -24.67
C SER A 105 -21.19 10.96 -23.82
N SER A 106 -20.44 11.11 -22.72
CA SER A 106 -20.55 12.24 -21.79
C SER A 106 -19.25 12.54 -21.06
N GLN A 107 -19.12 13.76 -20.52
CA GLN A 107 -17.98 14.16 -19.69
C GLN A 107 -17.84 13.33 -18.41
N LYS A 108 -18.95 12.94 -17.77
CA LYS A 108 -18.94 12.12 -16.54
C LYS A 108 -18.38 10.72 -16.77
N GLU A 109 -18.72 10.11 -17.91
CA GLU A 109 -18.23 8.78 -18.30
C GLU A 109 -16.71 8.79 -18.49
N LEU A 110 -16.20 9.85 -19.13
CA LEU A 110 -14.77 10.10 -19.24
C LEU A 110 -14.10 10.33 -17.87
N GLU A 111 -14.64 11.19 -17.01
CA GLU A 111 -14.08 11.43 -15.68
C GLU A 111 -13.98 10.17 -14.82
N TYR A 112 -15.00 9.30 -14.87
CA TYR A 112 -14.97 8.00 -14.21
C TYR A 112 -13.87 7.11 -14.78
N TYR A 113 -13.83 6.97 -16.10
CA TYR A 113 -12.82 6.20 -16.81
C TYR A 113 -11.40 6.64 -16.42
N TYR A 114 -11.17 7.94 -16.35
CA TYR A 114 -9.86 8.49 -16.00
C TYR A 114 -9.46 8.27 -14.56
N ARG A 115 -10.41 8.31 -13.61
CA ARG A 115 -10.09 7.97 -12.22
C ARG A 115 -9.58 6.53 -12.11
N GLU A 116 -10.23 5.60 -12.81
CA GLU A 116 -9.81 4.20 -12.80
C GLU A 116 -8.48 3.98 -13.50
N GLU A 117 -8.27 4.53 -14.70
CA GLU A 117 -6.99 4.39 -15.41
C GLU A 117 -5.84 5.04 -14.65
N LYS A 118 -6.05 6.23 -14.07
CA LYS A 118 -5.05 6.88 -13.21
C LYS A 118 -4.71 6.02 -12.00
N ARG A 119 -5.69 5.35 -11.38
CA ARG A 119 -5.48 4.42 -10.27
C ARG A 119 -4.63 3.21 -10.71
N ILE A 120 -4.99 2.58 -11.83
CA ILE A 120 -4.25 1.45 -12.42
C ILE A 120 -2.81 1.87 -12.71
N TRP A 121 -2.63 3.04 -13.32
CA TRP A 121 -1.31 3.50 -13.70
C TRP A 121 -0.44 3.88 -12.49
N ASN A 122 -1.00 4.54 -11.49
CA ASN A 122 -0.31 4.82 -10.23
C ASN A 122 0.21 3.53 -9.58
N GLN A 123 -0.60 2.46 -9.60
CA GLN A 123 -0.19 1.15 -9.10
C GLN A 123 0.97 0.57 -9.91
N ARG A 124 0.88 0.64 -11.24
CA ARG A 124 1.93 0.14 -12.15
C ARG A 124 3.26 0.87 -11.97
N ILE A 125 3.23 2.20 -11.88
CA ILE A 125 4.44 2.98 -11.61
C ILE A 125 5.03 2.66 -10.25
N ALA A 126 4.19 2.44 -9.23
CA ALA A 126 4.68 2.06 -7.92
C ALA A 126 5.46 0.73 -7.98
N VAL A 127 4.96 -0.24 -8.75
CA VAL A 127 5.63 -1.53 -9.01
C VAL A 127 6.97 -1.33 -9.72
N GLU A 128 7.01 -0.59 -10.82
CA GLU A 128 8.26 -0.41 -11.57
C GLU A 128 9.30 0.38 -10.77
N ARG A 129 8.89 1.46 -10.10
CA ARG A 129 9.79 2.22 -9.20
C ARG A 129 10.31 1.36 -8.05
N ALA A 130 9.47 0.47 -7.51
CA ALA A 130 9.89 -0.47 -6.48
C ALA A 130 10.93 -1.46 -7.03
N LYS A 131 10.69 -2.06 -8.20
CA LYS A 131 11.65 -2.96 -8.87
C LYS A 131 13.00 -2.28 -9.08
N THR A 132 13.03 -1.07 -9.62
CA THR A 132 14.28 -0.32 -9.84
C THR A 132 15.02 -0.06 -8.53
N LYS A 133 14.32 0.43 -7.50
CA LYS A 133 14.92 0.73 -6.18
C LYS A 133 15.42 -0.52 -5.46
N LEU A 134 14.71 -1.63 -5.58
CA LEU A 134 15.08 -2.90 -4.95
C LEU A 134 16.25 -3.57 -5.70
N ALA A 135 16.24 -3.54 -7.03
CA ALA A 135 17.35 -4.02 -7.84
C ALA A 135 18.67 -3.27 -7.54
N ALA A 136 18.61 -1.95 -7.36
CA ALA A 136 19.77 -1.14 -6.94
C ALA A 136 20.35 -1.56 -5.57
N LYS A 137 19.57 -2.27 -4.75
CA LYS A 137 19.98 -2.82 -3.45
C LYS A 137 20.31 -4.32 -3.52
N GLY A 138 20.26 -4.94 -4.69
CA GLY A 138 20.42 -6.39 -4.86
C GLY A 138 19.27 -7.21 -4.25
N ILE A 139 18.08 -6.61 -4.09
CA ILE A 139 16.90 -7.27 -3.53
C ILE A 139 15.98 -7.68 -4.69
N SER A 140 15.61 -8.96 -4.74
CA SER A 140 14.66 -9.47 -5.73
C SER A 140 13.23 -9.01 -5.44
N PHE A 141 12.43 -8.79 -6.48
CA PHE A 141 11.03 -8.37 -6.36
C PHE A 141 10.10 -9.57 -6.15
N THR A 142 10.20 -10.23 -4.98
CA THR A 142 9.43 -11.45 -4.66
C THR A 142 8.91 -11.44 -3.22
N GLU A 143 7.89 -12.26 -2.92
CA GLU A 143 7.33 -12.35 -1.57
C GLU A 143 8.35 -12.83 -0.52
N PRO A 144 9.20 -13.85 -0.80
CA PRO A 144 10.26 -14.23 0.14
C PRO A 144 11.24 -13.08 0.45
N ALA A 145 11.59 -12.27 -0.55
CA ALA A 145 12.45 -11.11 -0.35
C ALA A 145 11.77 -10.04 0.51
N PHE A 146 10.47 -9.79 0.28
CA PHE A 146 9.67 -8.90 1.11
C PHE A 146 9.64 -9.33 2.58
N ILE A 147 9.36 -10.61 2.84
CA ILE A 147 9.35 -11.20 4.18
C ILE A 147 10.73 -11.01 4.86
N LYS A 148 11.81 -11.32 4.15
CA LYS A 148 13.18 -11.17 4.65
C LYS A 148 13.53 -9.71 4.96
N CYS A 149 13.07 -8.76 4.15
CA CYS A 149 13.24 -7.33 4.41
C CYS A 149 12.55 -6.91 5.71
N VAL A 150 11.34 -7.45 5.99
CA VAL A 150 10.64 -7.22 7.25
C VAL A 150 11.41 -7.83 8.42
N GLU A 151 11.84 -9.10 8.31
CA GLU A 151 12.60 -9.77 9.37
C GLU A 151 13.89 -9.03 9.74
N ARG A 152 14.54 -8.38 8.77
CA ARG A 152 15.75 -7.57 8.96
C ARG A 152 15.48 -6.15 9.44
N GLY A 153 14.30 -5.59 9.19
CA GLY A 153 13.98 -4.20 9.53
C GLY A 153 14.28 -3.20 8.41
N GLU A 154 14.35 -3.63 7.15
CA GLU A 154 14.73 -2.79 6.01
C GLU A 154 13.60 -1.85 5.57
N LYS A 155 13.32 -0.82 6.38
CA LYS A 155 12.20 0.13 6.24
C LYS A 155 11.96 0.63 4.82
N THR A 156 13.04 1.04 4.14
CA THR A 156 12.94 1.56 2.76
C THR A 156 12.49 0.50 1.75
N ALA A 157 12.96 -0.75 1.88
CA ALA A 157 12.60 -1.85 1.00
C ALA A 157 11.16 -2.29 1.28
N VAL A 158 10.79 -2.45 2.55
CA VAL A 158 9.42 -2.76 2.99
C VAL A 158 8.43 -1.75 2.42
N ARG A 159 8.72 -0.45 2.50
CA ARG A 159 7.87 0.60 1.91
C ARG A 159 7.74 0.46 0.39
N CYS A 160 8.78 0.03 -0.32
CA CYS A 160 8.70 -0.19 -1.76
C CYS A 160 7.78 -1.38 -2.10
N PHE A 161 7.91 -2.50 -1.37
CA PHE A 161 7.02 -3.65 -1.54
C PHE A 161 5.56 -3.32 -1.26
N LEU A 162 5.27 -2.65 -0.14
CA LEU A 162 3.90 -2.26 0.22
C LEU A 162 3.31 -1.29 -0.81
N ALA A 163 4.07 -0.29 -1.26
CA ALA A 163 3.63 0.63 -2.32
C ALA A 163 3.36 -0.10 -3.64
N ALA A 164 4.09 -1.17 -3.92
CA ALA A 164 3.89 -2.02 -5.08
C ALA A 164 2.72 -3.02 -4.93
N GLY A 165 1.99 -2.99 -3.80
CA GLY A 165 0.79 -3.80 -3.57
C GLY A 165 1.05 -5.18 -2.96
N PHE A 166 2.23 -5.41 -2.39
CA PHE A 166 2.46 -6.66 -1.64
C PHE A 166 1.55 -6.72 -0.42
N SER A 167 0.89 -7.87 -0.25
CA SER A 167 0.01 -8.10 0.90
C SER A 167 0.81 -8.11 2.20
N PRO A 168 0.42 -7.35 3.24
CA PRO A 168 1.04 -7.44 4.55
C PRO A 168 0.62 -8.69 5.35
N ASN A 169 -0.28 -9.53 4.80
CA ASN A 169 -0.84 -10.71 5.45
C ASN A 169 -0.21 -12.03 4.97
N VAL A 170 0.96 -11.94 4.33
CA VAL A 170 1.76 -13.10 3.94
C VAL A 170 2.34 -13.82 5.16
N ARG A 171 2.77 -15.06 4.95
CA ARG A 171 3.43 -15.91 5.95
C ARG A 171 4.79 -16.34 5.45
N ASN A 172 5.75 -16.52 6.35
CA ASN A 172 7.02 -17.18 5.98
C ASN A 172 6.84 -18.69 5.79
N GLU A 173 7.94 -19.38 5.46
CA GLU A 173 7.97 -20.83 5.23
C GLU A 173 7.49 -21.67 6.43
N LYS A 174 7.60 -21.12 7.65
CA LYS A 174 7.09 -21.76 8.88
C LYS A 174 5.63 -21.44 9.15
N GLY A 175 4.96 -20.73 8.24
CA GLY A 175 3.60 -20.26 8.38
C GLY A 175 3.44 -19.09 9.36
N VAL A 176 4.51 -18.46 9.83
CA VAL A 176 4.41 -17.33 10.77
C VAL A 176 3.95 -16.08 10.01
N PRO A 177 2.90 -15.37 10.47
CA PRO A 177 2.42 -14.14 9.84
C PRO A 177 3.48 -13.03 9.84
N LEU A 178 3.49 -12.23 8.77
CA LEU A 178 4.46 -11.15 8.60
C LEU A 178 4.48 -10.14 9.76
N LEU A 179 3.30 -9.75 10.25
CA LEU A 179 3.19 -8.83 11.39
C LEU A 179 3.83 -9.44 12.65
N SER A 180 3.58 -10.73 12.92
CA SER A 180 4.19 -11.45 14.03
C SER A 180 5.72 -11.55 13.90
N LEU A 181 6.25 -11.72 12.68
CA LEU A 181 7.70 -11.68 12.44
C LEU A 181 8.30 -10.30 12.79
N ALA A 182 7.64 -9.22 12.36
CA ALA A 182 8.07 -7.87 12.70
C ALA A 182 8.10 -7.64 14.21
N VAL A 183 7.07 -8.12 14.94
CA VAL A 183 6.99 -8.02 16.40
C VAL A 183 8.08 -8.85 17.08
N ARG A 184 8.18 -10.14 16.76
CA ARG A 184 9.15 -11.07 17.37
C ARG A 184 10.61 -10.64 17.15
N ASN A 185 10.90 -10.03 15.99
CA ASN A 185 12.22 -9.50 15.66
C ASN A 185 12.42 -8.03 16.11
N ARG A 186 11.52 -7.49 16.94
CA ARG A 186 11.55 -6.13 17.52
C ARG A 186 11.67 -5.02 16.48
N LYS A 187 11.03 -5.18 15.32
CA LYS A 187 11.04 -4.20 14.22
C LYS A 187 9.92 -3.16 14.39
N LYS A 188 9.95 -2.46 15.53
CA LYS A 188 8.93 -1.47 15.95
C LYS A 188 8.58 -0.46 14.85
N GLU A 189 9.59 0.05 14.14
CA GLU A 189 9.39 1.05 13.08
C GLU A 189 8.58 0.53 11.88
N LEU A 190 8.51 -0.78 11.68
CA LEU A 190 7.74 -1.39 10.59
C LEU A 190 6.26 -1.54 10.96
N ILE A 191 5.93 -1.60 12.25
CA ILE A 191 4.56 -1.88 12.71
C ILE A 191 3.55 -0.85 12.17
N PRO A 192 3.77 0.47 12.26
CA PRO A 192 2.82 1.44 11.70
C PRO A 192 2.65 1.30 10.19
N MET A 193 3.72 0.97 9.46
CA MET A 193 3.66 0.79 8.00
C MET A 193 2.84 -0.45 7.62
N LEU A 194 3.05 -1.57 8.31
CA LEU A 194 2.31 -2.81 8.06
C LEU A 194 0.83 -2.64 8.39
N LEU A 195 0.49 -2.01 9.51
CA LEU A 195 -0.90 -1.72 9.89
C LEU A 195 -1.57 -0.77 8.88
N SER A 196 -0.88 0.29 8.46
CA SER A 196 -1.41 1.23 7.45
C SER A 196 -1.64 0.55 6.09
N ALA A 197 -0.93 -0.54 5.80
CA ALA A 197 -1.13 -1.34 4.59
C ALA A 197 -2.22 -2.41 4.74
N GLY A 198 -2.90 -2.50 5.89
CA GLY A 198 -3.98 -3.46 6.14
C GLY A 198 -3.52 -4.80 6.72
N ALA A 199 -2.42 -4.81 7.50
CA ALA A 199 -2.04 -6.00 8.26
C ALA A 199 -3.13 -6.38 9.26
N ASP A 200 -3.57 -7.64 9.23
CA ASP A 200 -4.58 -8.19 10.13
C ASP A 200 -3.96 -8.59 11.48
N LEU A 201 -4.51 -7.99 12.53
CA LEU A 201 -4.10 -8.18 13.92
C LEU A 201 -4.56 -9.49 14.55
N ASN A 202 -5.39 -10.27 13.86
CA ASN A 202 -6.01 -11.48 14.39
C ASN A 202 -5.41 -12.77 13.81
N ILE A 203 -4.47 -12.66 12.86
CA ILE A 203 -3.83 -13.84 12.27
C ILE A 203 -2.88 -14.46 13.29
N ILE A 204 -3.20 -15.66 13.76
CA ILE A 204 -2.37 -16.40 14.72
C ILE A 204 -1.21 -17.15 14.06
N SER A 205 -0.11 -17.25 14.81
CA SER A 205 1.08 -18.02 14.44
C SER A 205 0.85 -19.52 14.67
N PRO A 206 1.29 -20.40 13.75
CA PRO A 206 0.99 -21.82 13.81
C PRO A 206 1.84 -22.59 14.84
N ASP A 207 2.88 -22.00 15.40
CA ASP A 207 3.74 -22.64 16.40
C ASP A 207 3.04 -22.73 17.76
N ASN A 208 2.76 -21.59 18.38
CA ASN A 208 2.14 -21.48 19.70
C ASN A 208 0.67 -21.04 19.64
N GLY A 209 0.14 -20.63 18.49
CA GLY A 209 -1.21 -20.05 18.38
C GLY A 209 -1.29 -18.60 18.84
N ASN A 210 -0.17 -17.90 19.04
CA ASN A 210 -0.19 -16.51 19.48
C ASN A 210 -0.72 -15.59 18.37
N SER A 211 -1.54 -14.62 18.77
CA SER A 211 -1.79 -13.42 17.98
C SER A 211 -0.59 -12.45 18.04
N PRO A 212 -0.50 -11.46 17.12
CA PRO A 212 0.48 -10.38 17.19
C PRO A 212 0.52 -9.65 18.55
N LEU A 213 -0.65 -9.42 19.17
CA LEU A 213 -0.74 -8.81 20.51
C LEU A 213 -0.13 -9.69 21.60
N MET A 214 -0.35 -11.00 21.51
CA MET A 214 0.25 -11.97 22.43
C MET A 214 1.77 -12.04 22.27
N ASP A 215 2.27 -12.01 21.03
CA ASP A 215 3.70 -11.93 20.78
C ASP A 215 4.29 -10.64 21.38
N ALA A 216 3.64 -9.49 21.21
CA ALA A 216 4.07 -8.20 21.79
C ALA A 216 4.09 -8.22 23.33
N ALA A 217 3.05 -8.80 23.95
CA ALA A 217 2.98 -8.97 25.41
C ALA A 217 4.07 -9.91 25.93
N ALA A 218 4.35 -11.01 25.22
CA ALA A 218 5.36 -11.99 25.61
C ALA A 218 6.79 -11.46 25.54
N ILE A 219 7.09 -10.53 24.61
CA ILE A 219 8.40 -9.88 24.48
C ILE A 219 8.56 -8.63 25.35
N GLY A 220 7.48 -8.15 25.96
CA GLY A 220 7.47 -6.99 26.85
C GLY A 220 7.47 -5.63 26.13
N GLU A 221 7.02 -5.55 24.89
CA GLU A 221 7.08 -4.31 24.10
C GLU A 221 5.82 -3.46 24.25
N ARG A 222 5.80 -2.60 25.27
CA ARG A 222 4.67 -1.74 25.63
C ARG A 222 4.16 -0.89 24.46
N ASP A 223 5.05 -0.22 23.72
CA ASP A 223 4.64 0.66 22.60
C ASP A 223 3.89 -0.11 21.50
N ILE A 224 4.27 -1.37 21.26
CA ILE A 224 3.61 -2.22 20.28
C ILE A 224 2.24 -2.65 20.81
N VAL A 225 2.15 -3.03 22.09
CA VAL A 225 0.89 -3.39 22.74
C VAL A 225 -0.10 -2.23 22.67
N GLU A 226 0.31 -1.02 23.06
CA GLU A 226 -0.54 0.17 23.02
C GLU A 226 -1.06 0.43 21.59
N ARG A 227 -0.17 0.38 20.60
CA ARG A 227 -0.56 0.57 19.19
C ARG A 227 -1.54 -0.49 18.70
N PHE A 228 -1.36 -1.76 19.08
CA PHE A 228 -2.26 -2.84 18.67
C PHE A 228 -3.64 -2.70 19.32
N ILE A 229 -3.70 -2.30 20.58
CA ILE A 229 -4.97 -1.97 21.26
C ILE A 229 -5.69 -0.83 20.54
N GLU A 230 -4.98 0.27 20.24
CA GLU A 230 -5.53 1.42 19.50
C GLU A 230 -5.99 1.06 18.09
N SER A 231 -5.38 0.04 17.48
CA SER A 231 -5.72 -0.48 16.16
C SER A 231 -6.81 -1.56 16.20
N GLY A 232 -7.46 -1.79 17.36
CA GLY A 232 -8.59 -2.70 17.49
C GLY A 232 -8.22 -4.18 17.58
N ALA A 233 -7.02 -4.53 18.06
CA ALA A 233 -6.66 -5.93 18.29
C ALA A 233 -7.62 -6.60 19.28
N ASN A 234 -8.01 -7.85 19.00
CA ASN A 234 -8.78 -8.65 19.93
C ASN A 234 -7.92 -9.04 21.15
N LEU A 235 -8.28 -8.52 22.32
CA LEU A 235 -7.53 -8.71 23.57
C LEU A 235 -7.66 -10.12 24.17
N ASN A 236 -8.68 -10.87 23.74
CA ASN A 236 -9.13 -12.10 24.37
C ASN A 236 -8.84 -13.35 23.50
N VAL A 237 -8.02 -13.21 22.45
CA VAL A 237 -7.54 -14.38 21.69
C VAL A 237 -6.75 -15.31 22.62
N GLN A 238 -7.03 -16.62 22.52
CA GLN A 238 -6.32 -17.65 23.25
C GLN A 238 -5.32 -18.38 22.34
N SER A 239 -4.10 -18.59 22.84
CA SER A 239 -3.12 -19.46 22.20
C SER A 239 -3.54 -20.92 22.23
N LYS A 240 -2.72 -21.80 21.63
CA LYS A 240 -2.90 -23.26 21.77
C LYS A 240 -2.90 -23.74 23.22
N ASN A 241 -2.25 -23.00 24.11
CA ASN A 241 -2.20 -23.30 25.55
C ASN A 241 -3.34 -22.64 26.33
N GLY A 242 -4.29 -21.99 25.65
CA GLY A 242 -5.39 -21.26 26.28
C GLY A 242 -4.99 -19.90 26.87
N GLN A 243 -3.73 -19.47 26.71
CA GLN A 243 -3.25 -18.22 27.31
C GLN A 243 -3.71 -17.01 26.50
N THR A 244 -4.01 -15.90 27.17
CA THR A 244 -4.28 -14.60 26.53
C THR A 244 -3.07 -13.68 26.59
N ALA A 245 -3.12 -12.53 25.91
CA ALA A 245 -2.07 -11.51 26.02
C ALA A 245 -1.88 -11.05 27.48
N LEU A 246 -2.97 -10.94 28.25
CA LEU A 246 -2.93 -10.61 29.67
C LEU A 246 -2.21 -11.69 30.48
N ILE A 247 -2.58 -12.97 30.30
CA ILE A 247 -1.90 -14.09 30.99
C ILE A 247 -0.41 -14.09 30.66
N LEU A 248 -0.01 -13.84 29.41
CA LEU A 248 1.40 -13.77 29.03
C LEU A 248 2.14 -12.60 29.70
N ALA A 249 1.55 -11.40 29.75
CA ALA A 249 2.13 -10.26 30.45
C ALA A 249 2.31 -10.55 31.96
N VAL A 250 1.28 -11.14 32.57
CA VAL A 250 1.27 -11.62 33.97
C VAL A 250 2.06 -12.92 34.17
N GLY A 251 2.56 -13.55 33.12
CA GLY A 251 3.60 -14.57 33.17
C GLY A 251 5.01 -13.98 33.08
N LYS A 252 5.18 -12.79 32.48
CA LYS A 252 6.51 -12.18 32.23
C LYS A 252 7.02 -11.16 33.24
N GLY A 253 6.12 -10.42 33.87
CA GLY A 253 6.43 -9.46 34.94
C GLY A 253 6.01 -8.06 34.57
N SER A 254 5.46 -7.91 33.37
CA SER A 254 5.22 -6.63 32.73
C SER A 254 3.97 -5.96 33.29
N TYR A 255 4.11 -5.29 34.45
CA TYR A 255 3.06 -4.53 35.10
C TYR A 255 2.37 -3.57 34.12
N ASP A 256 3.15 -2.72 33.46
CA ASP A 256 2.65 -1.72 32.51
C ASP A 256 1.74 -2.29 31.41
N ILE A 257 2.14 -3.44 30.86
CA ILE A 257 1.38 -4.12 29.79
C ILE A 257 0.12 -4.74 30.37
N ALA A 258 0.22 -5.40 31.53
CA ALA A 258 -0.94 -5.99 32.19
C ALA A 258 -1.97 -4.91 32.56
N GLU A 259 -1.51 -3.80 33.15
CA GLU A 259 -2.36 -2.65 33.49
C GLU A 259 -3.03 -2.09 32.23
N LYS A 260 -2.28 -1.84 31.16
CA LYS A 260 -2.85 -1.33 29.91
C LYS A 260 -3.90 -2.27 29.34
N LEU A 261 -3.65 -3.58 29.30
CA LEU A 261 -4.62 -4.57 28.81
C LEU A 261 -5.89 -4.60 29.66
N ILE A 262 -5.77 -4.59 31.00
CA ILE A 262 -6.92 -4.57 31.92
C ILE A 262 -7.75 -3.31 31.72
N ARG A 263 -7.11 -2.13 31.72
CA ARG A 263 -7.79 -0.84 31.49
C ARG A 263 -8.43 -0.73 30.11
N SER A 264 -7.98 -1.53 29.14
CA SER A 264 -8.53 -1.59 27.79
C SER A 264 -9.62 -2.66 27.63
N GLY A 265 -10.05 -3.30 28.72
CA GLY A 265 -11.16 -4.26 28.74
C GLY A 265 -10.77 -5.71 28.42
N ALA A 266 -9.51 -6.11 28.60
CA ALA A 266 -9.13 -7.51 28.52
C ALA A 266 -9.89 -8.34 29.60
N ASP A 267 -10.43 -9.49 29.21
CA ASP A 267 -11.18 -10.35 30.12
C ASP A 267 -10.22 -11.06 31.09
N ILE A 268 -10.26 -10.61 32.34
CA ILE A 268 -9.44 -11.11 33.45
C ILE A 268 -9.87 -12.51 33.93
N SER A 269 -11.05 -12.98 33.53
CA SER A 269 -11.63 -14.26 33.97
C SER A 269 -11.21 -15.45 33.11
N ILE A 270 -10.70 -15.21 31.89
CA ILE A 270 -10.21 -16.25 30.99
C ILE A 270 -9.13 -17.07 31.67
N LYS A 271 -9.26 -18.39 31.55
CA LYS A 271 -8.32 -19.39 32.06
C LYS A 271 -7.60 -20.06 30.90
N ASP A 272 -6.33 -20.37 31.13
CA ASP A 272 -5.56 -21.21 30.23
C ASP A 272 -5.90 -22.70 30.40
N ASN A 273 -5.21 -23.56 29.64
CA ASN A 273 -5.45 -25.01 29.68
C ASN A 273 -5.06 -25.67 31.01
N LEU A 274 -4.37 -24.95 31.92
CA LEU A 274 -4.08 -25.40 33.28
C LEU A 274 -5.17 -24.92 34.27
N GLY A 275 -6.21 -24.25 33.78
CA GLY A 275 -7.26 -23.66 34.62
C GLY A 275 -6.80 -22.40 35.35
N MET A 276 -5.69 -21.78 34.92
CA MET A 276 -5.09 -20.60 35.54
C MET A 276 -5.46 -19.33 34.78
N SER A 277 -6.04 -18.35 35.48
CA SER A 277 -6.30 -17.00 35.00
C SER A 277 -5.16 -16.05 35.36
N ALA A 278 -5.24 -14.81 34.86
CA ALA A 278 -4.24 -13.77 35.11
C ALA A 278 -4.00 -13.55 36.62
N ILE A 279 -5.05 -13.47 37.45
CA ILE A 279 -4.90 -13.24 38.89
C ILE A 279 -4.25 -14.45 39.61
N GLN A 280 -4.52 -15.67 39.15
CA GLN A 280 -3.91 -16.87 39.73
C GLN A 280 -2.40 -16.90 39.44
N TYR A 281 -1.98 -16.54 38.22
CA TYR A 281 -0.56 -16.35 37.92
C TYR A 281 0.06 -15.18 38.70
N ALA A 282 -0.66 -14.06 38.85
CA ALA A 282 -0.17 -12.93 39.64
C ALA A 282 0.10 -13.33 41.10
N ARG A 283 -0.79 -14.11 41.72
CA ARG A 283 -0.61 -14.66 43.07
C ARG A 283 0.53 -15.66 43.15
N LEU A 284 0.60 -16.61 42.22
CA LEU A 284 1.65 -17.63 42.16
C LEU A 284 3.05 -16.99 42.10
N PHE A 285 3.21 -15.95 41.28
CA PHE A 285 4.47 -15.22 41.12
C PHE A 285 4.62 -14.01 42.04
N LYS A 286 3.73 -13.83 43.04
CA LYS A 286 3.78 -12.75 44.04
C LYS A 286 3.84 -11.32 43.44
N ARG A 287 3.07 -11.08 42.38
CA ARG A 287 3.00 -9.81 41.63
C ARG A 287 1.98 -8.87 42.23
N ASN A 288 2.28 -8.35 43.42
CA ASN A 288 1.35 -7.56 44.23
C ASN A 288 0.75 -6.36 43.48
N ASP A 289 1.52 -5.69 42.62
CA ASP A 289 1.05 -4.53 41.88
C ASP A 289 -0.02 -4.91 40.85
N ILE A 290 0.14 -6.05 40.17
CA ILE A 290 -0.85 -6.57 39.22
C ILE A 290 -2.08 -7.09 39.96
N ILE A 291 -1.90 -7.75 41.11
CA ILE A 291 -3.03 -8.22 41.95
C ILE A 291 -3.92 -7.03 42.31
N LYS A 292 -3.32 -5.93 42.79
CA LYS A 292 -4.06 -4.70 43.12
C LYS A 292 -4.83 -4.14 41.94
N VAL A 293 -4.21 -4.10 40.75
CA VAL A 293 -4.89 -3.60 39.53
C VAL A 293 -6.07 -4.49 39.16
N ILE A 294 -5.90 -5.82 39.18
CA ILE A 294 -7.01 -6.73 38.85
C ILE A 294 -8.13 -6.62 39.88
N GLU A 295 -7.82 -6.62 41.18
CA GLU A 295 -8.82 -6.54 42.25
C GLU A 295 -9.54 -5.19 42.27
N HIS A 296 -8.88 -4.09 41.88
CA HIS A 296 -9.52 -2.79 41.74
C HIS A 296 -10.48 -2.72 40.55
N CYS A 297 -10.28 -3.51 39.49
CA CYS A 297 -11.18 -3.54 38.33
C CYS A 297 -12.37 -4.50 38.48
N VAL A 298 -12.39 -5.34 39.50
CA VAL A 298 -13.47 -6.31 39.79
C VAL A 298 -14.54 -5.73 40.72
N ASN A 299 -14.18 -4.73 41.53
CA ASN A 299 -15.06 -4.06 42.50
C ASN A 299 -15.59 -2.73 41.94
#